data_AF-W2K5P7-F1
#
_entry.id   AF-W2K5P7-F1
#
_cell.length_a   1.000
_cell.length_b   1.000
_cell.length_c   1.000
_cell.angle_alpha   90.00
_cell.angle_beta   90.00
_cell.angle_gamma   90.00
#
_symmetry.space_group_name_H-M   'P 1'
#
loop_
_entity.id
_entity.type
_entity.pdbx_description
1 polymer ?
#
loop_
_entity_poly.entity_id
_entity_poly.type
_entity_poly.pdbx_seq_one_letter_code
_entity_poly.pdbx_strand_id
1 'polypeptide(L)'
;MATTQARHPSDVPLEVPTSSTFQQLQCVDKLQRIFDESAATAVEMHSEAYPTIWIVLHKVEAPIPVNIGDLRRILGLPDWNLRLPFRQPNREPVRSPLSESADIEDEEHKNEEGLLFES
;
A
#
# COMPACT_ATOMS: atom_id res chain seq x y z
N MET A 1 -54.41 25.59 20.87
CA MET A 1 -54.58 25.33 19.42
C MET A 1 -53.95 23.97 19.13
N ALA A 2 -54.75 22.93 18.91
CA ALA A 2 -54.26 21.59 18.62
C ALA A 2 -54.14 21.40 17.10
N THR A 3 -52.92 21.21 16.60
CA THR A 3 -52.69 20.87 15.20
C THR A 3 -53.16 19.44 14.95
N THR A 4 -54.36 19.29 14.41
CA THR A 4 -54.86 18.00 13.91
C THR A 4 -53.99 17.55 12.75
N GLN A 5 -53.05 16.66 13.02
CA GLN A 5 -52.25 16.01 11.98
C GLN A 5 -53.19 15.03 11.26
N ALA A 6 -53.54 15.34 10.00
CA ALA A 6 -54.32 14.44 9.17
C ALA A 6 -53.50 13.17 8.94
N ARG A 7 -53.95 12.05 9.52
CA ARG A 7 -53.34 10.74 9.24
C ARG A 7 -53.63 10.39 7.78
N HIS A 8 -52.57 10.08 7.03
CA HIS A 8 -52.68 9.61 5.66
C HIS A 8 -53.47 8.29 5.65
N PRO A 9 -54.53 8.14 4.83
CA PRO A 9 -55.31 6.90 4.75
C PRO A 9 -54.45 5.75 4.21
N SER A 10 -54.70 4.54 4.71
CA SER A 10 -53.86 3.34 4.46
C SER A 10 -53.95 2.77 3.05
N ASP A 11 -54.99 3.11 2.30
CA ASP A 11 -55.25 2.59 0.94
C ASP A 11 -54.64 3.44 -0.18
N VAL A 12 -53.91 4.52 0.16
CA VAL A 12 -53.31 5.40 -0.84
C VAL A 12 -51.85 5.00 -1.09
N PRO A 13 -51.44 4.79 -2.35
CA PRO A 13 -50.05 4.49 -2.69
C PRO A 13 -49.12 5.59 -2.18
N LEU A 14 -47.99 5.19 -1.59
CA LEU A 14 -46.94 6.13 -1.19
C LEU A 14 -46.25 6.68 -2.45
N GLU A 15 -46.64 7.88 -2.85
CA GLU A 15 -46.01 8.59 -3.96
C GLU A 15 -44.91 9.51 -3.45
N VAL A 16 -43.79 9.56 -4.18
CA VAL A 16 -42.65 10.39 -3.81
C VAL A 16 -43.03 11.86 -4.06
N PRO A 17 -42.91 12.76 -3.07
CA PRO A 17 -43.28 14.15 -3.26
C PRO A 17 -42.49 14.81 -4.39
N THR A 18 -43.19 15.46 -5.33
CA THR A 18 -42.57 16.21 -6.44
C THR A 18 -42.26 17.66 -6.09
N SER A 19 -42.44 18.05 -4.82
CA SER A 19 -42.12 19.39 -4.32
C SER A 19 -40.65 19.74 -4.57
N SER A 20 -40.39 21.01 -4.93
CA SER A 20 -39.04 21.51 -5.15
C SER A 20 -38.11 21.31 -3.95
N THR A 21 -38.64 21.45 -2.74
CA THR A 21 -37.91 21.20 -1.49
C THR A 21 -37.49 19.73 -1.33
N PHE A 22 -38.35 18.79 -1.74
CA PHE A 22 -38.05 17.36 -1.67
C PHE A 22 -36.99 16.97 -2.71
N GLN A 23 -37.08 17.54 -3.91
CA GLN A 23 -36.05 17.36 -4.95
C GLN A 23 -34.69 17.95 -4.53
N GLN A 24 -34.69 19.09 -3.83
CA GLN A 24 -33.46 19.64 -3.25
C GLN A 24 -32.84 18.71 -2.22
N LEU A 25 -33.63 18.12 -1.31
CA LEU A 25 -33.13 17.14 -0.35
C LEU A 25 -32.57 15.89 -1.04
N GLN A 26 -33.25 15.36 -2.05
CA GLN A 26 -32.70 14.26 -2.86
C GLN A 26 -31.37 14.62 -3.54
N CYS A 27 -31.19 15.88 -3.95
CA CYS A 27 -29.93 16.33 -4.54
C CYS A 27 -28.81 16.35 -3.49
N VAL A 28 -29.09 16.84 -2.29
CA VAL A 28 -28.15 16.81 -1.15
C VAL A 28 -27.76 15.38 -0.81
N ASP A 29 -28.72 14.45 -0.71
CA ASP A 29 -28.44 13.05 -0.40
C ASP A 29 -27.55 12.39 -1.45
N LYS A 30 -27.78 12.69 -2.73
CA LYS A 30 -26.93 12.21 -3.84
C LYS A 30 -25.51 12.76 -3.74
N LEU A 31 -25.36 14.05 -3.46
CA LEU A 31 -24.05 14.69 -3.32
C LEU A 31 -23.29 14.14 -2.11
N GLN A 32 -23.97 13.91 -1.01
CA GLN A 32 -23.37 13.31 0.19
C GLN A 32 -22.88 11.89 -0.09
N ARG A 33 -23.66 11.06 -0.79
CA ARG A 33 -23.23 9.73 -1.21
C ARG A 33 -21.97 9.76 -2.08
N ILE A 34 -21.88 10.70 -3.03
CA ILE A 34 -20.70 10.88 -3.87
C ILE A 34 -19.49 11.29 -3.01
N PHE A 35 -19.69 12.18 -2.05
CA PHE A 35 -18.63 12.60 -1.14
C PHE A 35 -18.15 11.45 -0.25
N ASP A 36 -19.05 10.67 0.32
CA ASP A 36 -18.73 9.51 1.15
C ASP A 36 -17.98 8.43 0.35
N GLU A 37 -18.38 8.18 -0.91
CA GLU A 37 -17.68 7.29 -1.83
C GLU A 37 -16.28 7.82 -2.16
N SER A 38 -16.16 9.11 -2.44
CA SER A 38 -14.85 9.74 -2.67
C SER A 38 -13.95 9.72 -1.43
N ALA A 39 -14.52 9.90 -0.23
CA ALA A 39 -13.80 9.80 1.03
C ALA A 39 -13.34 8.36 1.30
N ALA A 40 -14.16 7.35 0.99
CA ALA A 40 -13.78 5.95 1.10
C ALA A 40 -12.62 5.61 0.15
N THR A 41 -12.68 6.05 -1.11
CA THR A 41 -11.57 5.85 -2.07
C THR A 41 -10.31 6.61 -1.69
N ALA A 42 -10.44 7.83 -1.14
CA ALA A 42 -9.31 8.60 -0.65
C ALA A 42 -8.65 7.92 0.56
N VAL A 43 -9.42 7.38 1.51
CA VAL A 43 -8.89 6.60 2.63
C VAL A 43 -8.10 5.38 2.14
N GLU A 44 -8.57 4.71 1.09
CA GLU A 44 -7.88 3.57 0.49
C GLU A 44 -6.56 3.99 -0.20
N MET A 45 -6.57 5.07 -0.97
CA MET A 45 -5.35 5.64 -1.58
C MET A 45 -4.36 6.21 -0.54
N HIS A 46 -4.87 6.81 0.54
CA HIS A 46 -4.05 7.29 1.66
C HIS A 46 -3.44 6.13 2.45
N SER A 47 -4.12 4.98 2.54
CA SER A 47 -3.55 3.76 3.12
C SER A 47 -2.35 3.26 2.31
N GLU A 48 -2.40 3.40 0.98
CA GLU A 48 -1.28 3.03 0.10
C GLU A 48 -0.10 4.02 0.17
N ALA A 49 -0.35 5.31 0.44
CA ALA A 49 0.68 6.33 0.61
C ALA A 49 1.30 6.38 2.03
N TYR A 50 0.55 5.97 3.06
CA TYR A 50 0.94 6.00 4.48
C TYR A 50 0.83 4.62 5.14
N PRO A 51 1.72 3.67 4.83
CA PRO A 51 1.80 2.42 5.57
C PRO A 51 2.16 2.68 7.03
N THR A 52 1.51 1.92 7.91
CA THR A 52 1.86 1.86 9.32
C THR A 52 3.06 0.96 9.51
N ILE A 53 4.15 1.53 10.04
CA ILE A 53 5.31 0.75 10.49
C ILE A 53 5.29 0.64 12.02
N TRP A 54 5.82 -0.47 12.53
CA TRP A 54 6.03 -0.65 13.97
C TRP A 54 7.43 -0.18 14.31
N ILE A 55 7.54 0.75 15.26
CA ILE A 55 8.83 1.19 15.78
C ILE A 55 8.92 0.92 17.28
N VAL A 56 10.13 0.70 17.78
CA VAL A 56 10.36 0.51 19.22
C VAL A 56 10.90 1.81 19.79
N LEU A 57 10.12 2.44 20.68
CA LEU A 57 10.54 3.62 21.45
C LEU A 57 10.61 3.22 22.92
N HIS A 58 11.78 3.36 23.55
CA HIS A 58 11.96 3.04 24.98
C HIS A 58 11.47 1.63 25.37
N LYS A 59 11.69 0.62 24.52
CA LYS A 59 11.21 -0.76 24.69
C LYS A 59 9.68 -0.95 24.58
N VAL A 60 8.97 0.03 24.03
CA VAL A 60 7.53 -0.08 23.71
C VAL A 60 7.37 -0.02 22.20
N GLU A 61 6.67 -1.00 21.64
CA GLU A 61 6.29 -1.03 20.23
C GLU A 61 5.12 -0.06 19.99
N ALA A 62 5.31 0.89 19.08
CA ALA A 62 4.31 1.87 18.69
C ALA A 62 4.09 1.83 17.17
N PRO A 63 2.82 1.73 16.71
CA PRO A 63 2.50 1.85 15.30
C PRO A 63 2.54 3.33 14.89
N ILE A 64 3.28 3.66 13.83
CA ILE A 64 3.36 5.01 13.28
C ILE A 64 3.07 4.99 11.77
N PRO A 65 2.11 5.80 11.28
CA PRO A 65 1.91 5.98 9.85
C PRO A 65 3.04 6.83 9.27
N VAL A 66 3.68 6.35 8.20
CA VAL A 66 4.83 7.02 7.57
C VAL A 66 4.58 7.21 6.09
N ASN A 67 4.85 8.41 5.57
CA ASN A 67 4.81 8.69 4.14
C ASN A 67 5.92 7.91 3.41
N ILE A 68 5.55 6.99 2.52
CA ILE A 68 6.54 6.21 1.74
C ILE A 68 7.41 7.13 0.88
N GLY A 69 6.86 8.20 0.33
CA GLY A 69 7.61 9.12 -0.54
C GLY A 69 8.78 9.76 0.20
N ASP A 70 8.52 10.28 1.40
CA ASP A 70 9.56 10.88 2.24
C ASP A 70 10.56 9.83 2.74
N LEU A 71 10.07 8.65 3.14
CA LEU A 71 10.92 7.55 3.56
C LEU A 71 11.86 7.11 2.42
N ARG A 72 11.36 6.97 1.20
CA ARG A 72 12.17 6.64 0.02
C ARG A 72 13.22 7.70 -0.26
N ARG A 73 12.86 8.99 -0.19
CA ARG A 73 13.80 10.10 -0.37
C ARG A 73 14.93 10.06 0.65
N ILE A 74 14.63 9.83 1.93
CA ILE A 74 15.63 9.72 3.01
C ILE A 74 16.55 8.52 2.77
N LEU A 75 15.98 7.39 2.31
CA LEU A 75 16.73 6.17 2.04
C LEU A 75 17.44 6.16 0.66
N GLY A 76 17.28 7.21 -0.14
CA GLY A 76 17.80 7.26 -1.52
C GLY A 76 17.18 6.22 -2.45
N LEU A 77 15.98 5.73 -2.14
CA LEU A 77 15.28 4.75 -2.95
C LEU A 77 14.54 5.42 -4.11
N PRO A 78 14.42 4.76 -5.27
CA PRO A 78 13.65 5.27 -6.39
C PRO A 78 12.16 5.40 -6.09
N ASP A 79 11.48 6.30 -6.80
CA ASP A 79 10.04 6.51 -6.67
C ASP A 79 9.18 5.36 -7.24
N TRP A 80 9.79 4.38 -7.93
CA TRP A 80 9.12 3.20 -8.44
C TRP A 80 9.12 2.03 -7.44
N ASN A 81 8.19 1.10 -7.60
CA ASN A 81 8.05 -0.04 -6.68
C ASN A 81 9.19 -1.05 -6.84
N LEU A 82 10.00 -1.22 -5.79
CA LEU A 82 11.09 -2.21 -5.75
C LEU A 82 10.61 -3.67 -5.75
N ARG A 83 9.31 -3.89 -5.50
CA ARG A 83 8.72 -5.22 -5.62
C ARG A 83 8.53 -5.53 -7.10
N LEU A 84 9.41 -6.38 -7.64
CA LEU A 84 9.13 -7.07 -8.88
C LEU A 84 7.79 -7.82 -8.73
N PRO A 85 6.93 -7.86 -9.77
CA PRO A 85 5.74 -8.68 -9.74
C PRO A 85 6.14 -10.11 -9.40
N PHE A 86 5.39 -10.75 -8.51
CA PHE A 86 5.71 -12.06 -7.97
C PHE A 86 6.07 -13.04 -9.09
N ARG A 87 7.34 -13.43 -9.16
CA ARG A 87 7.79 -14.52 -10.03
C ARG A 87 7.45 -15.81 -9.30
N GLN A 88 6.59 -16.64 -9.88
CA GLN A 88 6.33 -17.97 -9.36
C GLN A 88 7.68 -18.69 -9.15
N PRO A 89 7.89 -19.40 -8.04
CA PRO A 89 9.10 -20.18 -7.82
C PRO A 89 9.30 -21.08 -9.03
N ASN A 90 10.46 -20.99 -9.68
CA ASN A 90 10.77 -21.86 -10.80
C ASN A 90 10.76 -23.31 -10.26
N ARG A 91 9.73 -24.09 -10.63
CA ARG A 91 9.58 -25.50 -10.24
C ARG A 91 10.42 -26.43 -11.09
N GLU A 92 11.16 -25.89 -12.08
CA GLU A 92 12.18 -26.67 -12.74
C GLU A 92 13.16 -27.15 -11.67
N PRO A 93 13.45 -28.47 -11.62
CA PRO A 93 14.56 -28.96 -10.83
C PRO A 93 15.77 -28.16 -11.29
N VAL A 94 16.32 -27.32 -10.40
CA VAL A 94 17.65 -26.78 -10.58
C VAL A 94 18.50 -28.02 -10.84
N ARG A 95 18.93 -28.22 -12.10
CA ARG A 95 19.94 -29.23 -12.40
C ARG A 95 21.02 -28.97 -11.39
N SER A 96 21.32 -29.98 -10.57
CA SER A 96 22.28 -29.87 -9.48
C SER A 96 23.44 -29.02 -9.96
N PRO A 97 23.85 -27.98 -9.20
CA PRO A 97 25.03 -27.21 -9.59
C PRO A 97 26.13 -28.19 -9.98
N LEU A 98 26.75 -27.94 -11.13
CA LEU A 98 27.83 -28.78 -11.65
C LEU A 98 28.94 -28.80 -10.60
N SER A 99 28.92 -29.83 -9.74
CA SER A 99 29.79 -30.07 -8.59
C SER A 99 29.93 -28.92 -7.58
N GLU A 100 29.83 -29.27 -6.30
CA GLU A 100 30.33 -28.43 -5.20
C GLU A 100 31.73 -27.94 -5.54
N SER A 101 31.90 -26.62 -5.56
CA SER A 101 33.16 -25.92 -5.30
C SER A 101 34.41 -26.72 -5.70
N ALA A 102 34.72 -26.77 -6.99
CA ALA A 102 36.11 -26.91 -7.36
C ALA A 102 36.82 -25.68 -6.78
N ASP A 103 37.56 -25.88 -5.68
CA ASP A 103 38.43 -24.87 -5.10
C ASP A 103 39.38 -24.45 -6.23
N ILE A 104 39.18 -23.24 -6.75
CA ILE A 104 39.97 -22.70 -7.84
C ILE A 104 41.25 -22.24 -7.18
N GLU A 105 42.33 -23.02 -7.31
CA GLU A 105 43.63 -22.64 -6.78
C GLU A 105 44.05 -21.29 -7.39
N ASP A 106 44.24 -20.29 -6.54
CA ASP A 106 44.79 -18.98 -6.91
C ASP A 106 46.28 -19.13 -7.23
N GLU A 107 46.58 -19.52 -8.46
CA GLU A 107 47.95 -19.66 -8.97
C GLU A 107 48.62 -18.31 -9.31
N GLU A 108 47.88 -17.19 -9.30
CA GLU A 108 48.39 -15.88 -9.75
C GLU A 108 49.39 -15.26 -8.77
N HIS A 109 49.25 -15.52 -7.46
CA HIS A 109 50.11 -14.95 -6.42
C HIS A 109 51.36 -15.77 -6.05
N LYS A 110 51.65 -16.88 -6.73
CA LYS A 110 52.73 -17.81 -6.32
C LYS A 110 54.13 -17.44 -6.81
N ASN A 111 54.31 -16.38 -7.60
CA ASN A 111 55.58 -16.08 -8.27
C ASN A 111 56.34 -14.84 -7.75
N GLU A 112 55.86 -14.17 -6.70
CA GLU A 112 56.48 -12.92 -6.23
C GLU A 112 57.38 -13.05 -4.98
N GLU A 113 57.52 -14.24 -4.39
CA GLU A 113 58.33 -14.43 -3.16
C GLU A 113 59.79 -14.90 -3.41
N GLY A 114 60.26 -14.91 -4.66
CA GLY A 114 61.57 -15.52 -5.01
C GLY A 114 62.66 -14.58 -5.53
N LEU A 115 62.41 -13.28 -5.74
CA LEU A 115 63.29 -12.42 -6.55
C LEU A 115 63.90 -11.21 -5.83
N LEU A 116 64.15 -11.29 -4.53
CA LEU A 116 64.98 -10.29 -3.86
C LEU A 116 65.82 -10.96 -2.77
N PHE A 117 66.99 -11.48 -3.13
CA PHE A 117 68.28 -11.28 -2.43
C PHE A 117 69.37 -12.05 -3.18
N GLU A 118 69.90 -11.45 -4.24
CA GLU A 118 71.24 -11.78 -4.75
C GLU A 118 72.00 -10.48 -5.03
N SER A 119 72.95 -10.17 -4.15
CA SER A 119 74.28 -9.56 -4.39
C SER A 119 74.88 -9.06 -3.08
#